data_AF-A0A951GE01-F1
#
_entry.id   AF-A0A951GE01-F1
#
_cell.length_a   1.000
_cell.length_b   1.000
_cell.length_c   1.000
_cell.angle_alpha   90.00
_cell.angle_beta   90.00
_cell.angle_gamma   90.00
#
_symmetry.space_group_name_H-M   'P 1'
#
loop_
_entity.id
_entity.type
_entity.pdbx_description
1 polymer ?
#
loop_
_entity_poly.entity_id
_entity_poly.type
_entity_poly.pdbx_seq_one_letter_code
_entity_poly.pdbx_strand_id
1 'polypeptide(L)'
;MQIQRNIPAGLYADGTPSPGADPYDIAAGERTIFNQYLLAIDAARQAIYIENQAIPIPPVAAALEAALQRGVEVVMLVPADPEEPVRAARRDPLHGPLFEGAASLGGCERFALVGIAGRNAQGERHNVYVHGKLMVIDDAWATIGSCNLHAGSLMGHTEMNAAIWDAAVARGLRVALLAEHLAKDTGHLDAASALRLYRQIAFHNRCRRDAGEADWRGLAFSLDPATYAM
;
A
#
# COMPACT_ATOMS: atom_id res chain seq x y z
N MET A 1 15.48 -11.74 -6.85
CA MET A 1 14.87 -11.27 -5.58
C MET A 1 15.98 -10.71 -4.72
N GLN A 2 15.72 -9.60 -4.03
CA GLN A 2 16.65 -8.94 -3.10
C GLN A 2 15.97 -8.84 -1.73
N ILE A 3 16.70 -9.18 -0.67
CA ILE A 3 16.25 -8.91 0.70
C ILE A 3 16.64 -7.48 1.07
N GLN A 4 15.70 -6.76 1.67
CA GLN A 4 15.83 -5.38 2.08
C GLN A 4 15.50 -5.24 3.55
N ARG A 5 16.14 -4.29 4.22
CA ARG A 5 15.89 -4.03 5.63
C ARG A 5 15.79 -2.53 5.92
N ASN A 6 15.02 -2.23 6.95
CA ASN A 6 15.24 -1.01 7.72
C ASN A 6 15.79 -1.44 9.07
N ILE A 7 16.92 -0.87 9.47
CA ILE A 7 17.58 -1.11 10.75
C ILE A 7 18.00 0.26 11.28
N PRO A 8 17.52 0.70 12.45
CA PRO A 8 18.01 1.91 13.08
C PRO A 8 19.50 1.80 13.43
N ALA A 9 20.25 2.86 13.17
CA ALA A 9 21.67 2.92 13.53
C ALA A 9 21.85 2.77 15.05
N GLY A 10 22.88 2.04 15.47
CA GLY A 10 23.22 1.82 16.87
C GLY A 10 22.31 0.85 17.64
N LEU A 11 21.26 0.30 17.01
CA LEU A 11 20.38 -0.67 17.67
C LEU A 11 21.04 -2.04 17.85
N TYR A 12 21.82 -2.47 16.85
CA TYR A 12 22.60 -3.70 16.88
C TYR A 12 24.08 -3.37 16.76
N ALA A 13 24.90 -4.00 17.60
CA ALA A 13 26.36 -3.79 17.60
C ALA A 13 27.14 -5.08 17.24
N ASP A 14 26.49 -6.24 17.28
CA ASP A 14 27.09 -7.50 16.88
C ASP A 14 26.94 -7.70 15.37
N GLY A 15 28.02 -7.44 14.63
CA GLY A 15 28.09 -7.58 13.17
C GLY A 15 28.37 -9.00 12.70
N THR A 16 28.27 -10.02 13.57
CA THR A 16 28.48 -11.42 13.17
C THR A 16 27.47 -11.82 12.10
N PRO A 17 27.90 -12.10 10.85
CA PRO A 17 26.97 -12.46 9.80
C PRO A 17 26.40 -13.86 10.04
N SER A 18 25.24 -14.13 9.43
CA SER A 18 24.74 -15.50 9.33
C SER A 18 25.78 -16.41 8.66
N PRO A 19 25.88 -17.70 9.02
CA PRO A 19 26.83 -18.61 8.38
C PRO A 19 26.70 -18.58 6.85
N GLY A 20 27.78 -18.24 6.16
CA GLY A 20 27.83 -18.13 4.69
C GLY A 20 27.34 -16.80 4.10
N ALA A 21 26.99 -15.81 4.92
CA ALA A 21 26.69 -14.45 4.47
C ALA A 21 27.91 -13.54 4.59
N ASP A 22 27.97 -12.52 3.72
CA ASP A 22 28.98 -11.48 3.82
C ASP A 22 28.74 -10.61 5.07
N PRO A 23 29.81 -10.20 5.79
CA PRO A 23 29.69 -9.26 6.89
C PRO A 23 29.21 -7.90 6.38
N TYR A 24 28.36 -7.23 7.16
CA TYR A 24 27.94 -5.86 6.89
C TYR A 24 27.92 -5.05 8.19
N ASP A 25 28.11 -3.74 8.07
CA ASP A 25 28.11 -2.82 9.21
C ASP A 25 26.67 -2.61 9.73
N ILE A 26 26.18 -3.56 10.51
CA ILE A 26 24.83 -3.51 11.10
C ILE A 26 24.67 -2.32 12.06
N ALA A 27 25.77 -1.84 12.66
CA ALA A 27 25.75 -0.72 13.58
C ALA A 27 25.47 0.61 12.87
N ALA A 28 25.90 0.75 11.61
CA ALA A 28 25.51 1.89 10.77
C ALA A 28 24.01 1.92 10.42
N GLY A 29 23.31 0.80 10.61
CA GLY A 29 21.90 0.65 10.24
C GLY A 29 21.70 0.46 8.73
N GLU A 30 20.44 0.32 8.34
CA GLU A 30 20.04 0.06 6.95
C GLU A 30 18.73 0.80 6.65
N ARG A 31 18.59 1.33 5.44
CA ARG A 31 17.36 2.01 4.98
C ARG A 31 16.96 1.60 3.57
N THR A 32 17.31 0.37 3.17
CA THR A 32 17.15 -0.08 1.78
C THR A 32 15.69 -0.19 1.39
N ILE A 33 14.80 -0.54 2.33
CA ILE A 33 13.35 -0.57 2.08
C ILE A 33 12.85 0.83 1.70
N PHE A 34 13.13 1.83 2.54
CA PHE A 34 12.70 3.21 2.28
C PHE A 34 13.26 3.75 0.96
N ASN A 35 14.56 3.56 0.73
CA ASN A 35 15.22 4.05 -0.48
C ASN A 35 14.65 3.37 -1.75
N GLN A 36 14.40 2.07 -1.72
CA GLN A 36 13.85 1.37 -2.89
C GLN A 36 12.38 1.71 -3.12
N TYR A 37 11.56 1.93 -2.08
CA TYR A 37 10.21 2.44 -2.30
C TYR A 37 10.22 3.74 -3.11
N LEU A 38 11.06 4.71 -2.73
CA LEU A 38 11.16 5.98 -3.44
C LEU A 38 11.65 5.80 -4.88
N LEU A 39 12.72 5.02 -5.10
CA LEU A 39 13.26 4.75 -6.43
C LEU A 39 12.25 4.01 -7.34
N ALA A 40 11.52 3.04 -6.78
CA ALA A 40 10.56 2.24 -7.54
C ALA A 40 9.32 3.07 -7.90
N ILE A 41 8.81 3.90 -6.98
CA ILE A 41 7.72 4.85 -7.26
C ILE A 41 8.15 5.88 -8.32
N ASP A 42 9.37 6.39 -8.24
CA ASP A 42 9.88 7.34 -9.23
C ASP A 42 10.01 6.71 -10.63
N ALA A 43 10.43 5.44 -10.68
CA ALA A 43 10.56 4.70 -11.93
C ALA A 43 9.21 4.29 -12.56
N ALA A 44 8.12 4.28 -11.80
CA ALA A 44 6.80 3.83 -12.25
C ALA A 44 6.28 4.61 -13.47
N ARG A 45 5.71 3.88 -14.43
CA ARG A 45 5.24 4.38 -15.73
C ARG A 45 3.76 4.17 -15.97
N GLN A 46 3.14 3.13 -15.41
CA GLN A 46 1.77 2.73 -15.74
C GLN A 46 0.87 2.63 -14.51
N ALA A 47 1.30 1.89 -13.49
CA ALA A 47 0.46 1.51 -12.37
C ALA A 47 1.26 1.22 -11.09
N ILE A 48 0.73 1.67 -9.95
CA ILE A 48 1.20 1.34 -8.61
C ILE A 48 0.02 0.81 -7.80
N TYR A 49 0.07 -0.47 -7.44
CA TYR A 49 -0.84 -1.09 -6.50
C TYR A 49 -0.18 -1.21 -5.13
N ILE A 50 -0.87 -0.83 -4.06
CA ILE A 50 -0.35 -0.88 -2.68
C ILE A 50 -1.37 -1.55 -1.79
N GLU A 51 -0.93 -2.47 -0.94
CA GLU A 51 -1.66 -2.83 0.28
C GLU A 51 -0.79 -2.50 1.48
N ASN A 52 -1.30 -1.67 2.37
CA ASN A 52 -0.57 -1.32 3.56
C ASN A 52 -1.51 -1.06 4.74
N GLN A 53 -1.09 -1.48 5.93
CA GLN A 53 -1.82 -1.21 7.17
C GLN A 53 -1.87 0.30 7.49
N ALA A 54 -0.95 1.09 6.94
CA ALA A 54 -0.84 2.52 7.19
C ALA A 54 -0.84 3.36 5.90
N ILE A 55 -1.32 4.59 6.02
CA ILE A 55 -1.15 5.63 4.99
C ILE A 55 0.31 6.11 4.92
N PRO A 56 0.77 6.62 3.76
CA PRO A 56 2.17 6.93 3.55
C PRO A 56 2.62 8.19 4.28
N ILE A 57 3.83 8.16 4.84
CA ILE A 57 4.51 9.38 5.30
C ILE A 57 4.69 10.41 4.17
N PRO A 58 4.87 11.71 4.49
CA PRO A 58 4.92 12.77 3.48
C PRO A 58 5.92 12.54 2.33
N PRO A 59 7.15 12.04 2.55
CA PRO A 59 8.06 11.76 1.43
C PRO A 59 7.53 10.72 0.43
N VAL A 60 6.84 9.68 0.93
CA VAL A 60 6.23 8.65 0.08
C VAL A 60 4.97 9.18 -0.60
N ALA A 61 4.15 9.96 0.11
CA ALA A 61 2.99 10.63 -0.47
C ALA A 61 3.40 11.56 -1.63
N ALA A 62 4.44 12.37 -1.44
CA ALA A 62 4.97 13.26 -2.48
C ALA A 62 5.49 12.48 -3.71
N ALA A 63 6.16 11.35 -3.50
CA ALA A 63 6.60 10.50 -4.60
C ALA A 63 5.41 9.89 -5.38
N LEU A 64 4.36 9.45 -4.67
CA LEU A 64 3.13 8.94 -5.29
C LEU A 64 2.40 10.05 -6.06
N GLU A 65 2.34 11.26 -5.52
CA GLU A 65 1.76 12.42 -6.20
C GLU A 65 2.52 12.74 -7.48
N ALA A 66 3.86 12.73 -7.45
CA ALA A 66 4.68 12.90 -8.66
C ALA A 66 4.41 11.80 -9.70
N ALA A 67 4.19 10.55 -9.27
CA ALA A 67 3.79 9.48 -10.19
C ALA A 67 2.41 9.72 -10.82
N LEU A 68 1.43 10.12 -10.01
CA LEU A 68 0.08 10.49 -10.47
C LEU A 68 0.13 11.62 -11.50
N GLN A 69 0.96 12.64 -11.28
CA GLN A 69 1.17 13.75 -12.22
C GLN A 69 1.77 13.29 -13.57
N ARG A 70 2.55 12.21 -13.58
CA ARG A 70 3.05 11.58 -14.82
C ARG A 70 2.00 10.71 -15.53
N GLY A 71 0.81 10.54 -14.95
CA GLY A 71 -0.29 9.76 -15.52
C GLY A 71 -0.36 8.30 -15.03
N VAL A 72 0.43 7.93 -14.03
CA VAL A 72 0.43 6.60 -13.40
C VAL A 72 -0.90 6.38 -12.65
N GLU A 73 -1.49 5.20 -12.79
CA GLU A 73 -2.67 4.80 -12.00
C GLU A 73 -2.24 4.33 -10.61
N VAL A 74 -2.86 4.81 -9.54
CA VAL A 74 -2.50 4.42 -8.17
C VAL A 74 -3.72 3.93 -7.40
N VAL A 75 -3.63 2.74 -6.82
CA VAL A 75 -4.63 2.20 -5.90
C VAL A 75 -3.93 1.83 -4.60
N MET A 76 -4.43 2.36 -3.48
CA MET A 76 -3.92 2.07 -2.15
C MET A 76 -5.01 1.45 -1.30
N LEU A 77 -4.85 0.17 -0.97
CA LEU A 77 -5.71 -0.58 -0.06
C LEU A 77 -5.20 -0.44 1.37
N VAL A 78 -6.08 0.00 2.28
CA VAL A 78 -5.82 0.21 3.71
C VAL A 78 -6.97 -0.37 4.55
N PRO A 79 -6.80 -0.51 5.88
CA PRO A 79 -7.92 -0.83 6.76
C PRO A 79 -9.01 0.23 6.64
N ALA A 80 -10.24 -0.18 6.32
CA ALA A 80 -11.38 0.73 6.35
C ALA A 80 -11.66 1.25 7.77
N ASP A 81 -11.41 0.39 8.77
CA ASP A 81 -11.38 0.75 10.18
C ASP A 81 -9.93 0.71 10.67
N PRO A 82 -9.23 1.85 10.67
CA PRO A 82 -7.88 1.92 11.21
C PRO A 82 -7.89 1.76 12.73
N GLU A 83 -6.75 1.31 13.27
CA GLU A 83 -6.55 1.13 14.71
C GLU A 83 -6.57 2.46 15.46
N GLU A 84 -6.87 2.40 16.75
CA GLU A 84 -6.97 3.58 17.61
C GLU A 84 -5.74 4.50 17.58
N PRO A 85 -4.48 4.01 17.51
CA PRO A 85 -3.32 4.90 17.36
C PRO A 85 -3.37 5.79 16.10
N VAL A 86 -3.91 5.28 14.99
CA VAL A 86 -4.06 6.05 13.75
C VAL A 86 -5.16 7.10 13.90
N ARG A 87 -6.28 6.74 14.57
CA ARG A 87 -7.37 7.68 14.89
C ARG A 87 -6.93 8.76 15.89
N ALA A 88 -6.11 8.38 16.88
CA ALA A 88 -5.49 9.32 17.79
C ALA A 88 -4.57 10.29 17.05
N ALA A 89 -3.72 9.78 16.14
CA ALA A 89 -2.89 10.63 15.30
C ALA A 89 -3.72 11.60 14.43
N ARG A 90 -4.87 11.17 13.88
CA ARG A 90 -5.75 12.06 13.11
C ARG A 90 -6.29 13.24 13.92
N ARG A 91 -6.46 13.07 15.22
CA ARG A 91 -6.95 14.10 16.15
C ARG A 91 -5.83 15.03 16.68
N ASP A 92 -4.57 14.66 16.46
CA ASP A 92 -3.41 15.44 16.88
C ASP A 92 -2.90 16.33 15.73
N PRO A 93 -2.90 17.67 15.88
CA PRO A 93 -2.36 18.59 14.88
C PRO A 93 -0.91 18.32 14.47
N LEU A 94 -0.09 17.70 15.34
CA LEU A 94 1.30 17.36 15.02
C LEU A 94 1.41 16.34 13.87
N HIS A 95 0.37 15.55 13.65
CA HIS A 95 0.29 14.57 12.56
C HIS A 95 -0.48 15.08 11.34
N GLY A 96 -0.91 16.36 11.32
CA GLY A 96 -1.61 16.99 10.20
C GLY A 96 -0.99 16.71 8.81
N PRO A 97 0.33 16.91 8.62
CA PRO A 97 0.99 16.69 7.32
C PRO A 97 0.84 15.27 6.76
N LEU A 98 0.70 14.25 7.60
CA LEU A 98 0.49 12.87 7.17
C LEU A 98 -0.84 12.72 6.42
N PHE A 99 -1.90 13.27 7.00
CA PHE A 99 -3.25 13.17 6.44
C PHE A 99 -3.51 14.19 5.34
N GLU A 100 -2.85 15.35 5.39
CA GLU A 100 -2.82 16.30 4.27
C GLU A 100 -2.22 15.66 3.02
N GLY A 101 -1.14 14.88 3.17
CA GLY A 101 -0.57 14.10 2.06
C GLY A 101 -1.56 13.09 1.48
N ALA A 102 -2.26 12.33 2.34
CA ALA A 102 -3.31 11.40 1.89
C ALA A 102 -4.48 12.13 1.18
N ALA A 103 -4.90 13.29 1.72
CA ALA A 103 -5.93 14.12 1.10
C ALA A 103 -5.49 14.70 -0.25
N SER A 104 -4.23 15.12 -0.38
CA SER A 104 -3.65 15.60 -1.66
C SER A 104 -3.72 14.52 -2.74
N LEU A 105 -3.33 13.28 -2.41
CA LEU A 105 -3.48 12.13 -3.31
C LEU A 105 -4.94 11.94 -3.73
N GLY A 106 -5.88 12.12 -2.80
CA GLY A 106 -7.32 12.09 -3.05
C GLY A 106 -7.83 13.09 -4.09
N GLY A 107 -7.13 14.21 -4.27
CA GLY A 107 -7.44 15.21 -5.30
C GLY A 107 -7.03 14.79 -6.73
N CYS A 108 -6.26 13.71 -6.88
CA CYS A 108 -5.78 13.24 -8.17
C CYS A 108 -6.76 12.26 -8.83
N GLU A 109 -7.15 12.52 -10.09
CA GLU A 109 -8.12 11.69 -10.84
C GLU A 109 -7.73 10.21 -10.93
N ARG A 110 -6.43 9.90 -10.89
CA ARG A 110 -5.87 8.55 -11.07
C ARG A 110 -5.59 7.81 -9.76
N PHE A 111 -5.97 8.39 -8.62
CA PHE A 111 -5.79 7.79 -7.30
C PHE A 111 -7.10 7.19 -6.78
N ALA A 112 -7.00 6.14 -5.97
CA ALA A 112 -8.06 5.72 -5.07
C ALA A 112 -7.48 5.16 -3.77
N LEU A 113 -8.01 5.63 -2.65
CA LEU A 113 -7.89 4.95 -1.36
C LEU A 113 -9.04 3.95 -1.24
N VAL A 114 -8.74 2.73 -0.84
CA VAL A 114 -9.67 1.60 -0.88
C VAL A 114 -9.66 0.89 0.46
N GLY A 115 -10.83 0.41 0.88
CA GLY A 115 -10.99 -0.63 1.89
C GLY A 115 -11.66 -1.88 1.30
N ILE A 116 -11.67 -2.98 2.04
CA ILE A 116 -12.37 -4.21 1.66
C ILE A 116 -13.37 -4.62 2.74
N ALA A 117 -14.50 -5.20 2.33
CA ALA A 117 -15.51 -5.74 3.22
C ALA A 117 -16.00 -7.10 2.72
N GLY A 118 -15.96 -8.11 3.58
CA GLY A 118 -16.47 -9.46 3.33
C GLY A 118 -17.90 -9.63 3.85
N ARG A 119 -18.55 -10.74 3.51
CA ARG A 119 -19.86 -11.10 4.06
C ARG A 119 -19.72 -12.10 5.20
N ASN A 120 -20.49 -11.92 6.28
CA ASN A 120 -20.66 -12.96 7.30
C ASN A 120 -21.72 -14.01 6.85
N ALA A 121 -21.98 -15.01 7.69
CA ALA A 121 -22.96 -16.07 7.42
C ALA A 121 -24.40 -15.54 7.25
N GLN A 122 -24.70 -14.37 7.82
CA GLN A 122 -25.99 -13.69 7.73
C GLN A 122 -26.12 -12.80 6.49
N GLY A 123 -25.06 -12.71 5.67
CA GLY A 123 -25.01 -11.89 4.46
C GLY A 123 -24.68 -10.42 4.72
N GLU A 124 -24.45 -10.02 5.97
CA GLU A 124 -24.05 -8.66 6.32
C GLU A 124 -22.59 -8.41 5.96
N ARG A 125 -22.27 -7.17 5.59
CA ARG A 125 -20.90 -6.80 5.24
C ARG A 125 -20.13 -6.28 6.44
N HIS A 126 -18.93 -6.82 6.63
CA HIS A 126 -17.99 -6.42 7.67
C HIS A 126 -16.68 -6.02 7.04
N ASN A 127 -16.12 -4.91 7.51
CA ASN A 127 -14.82 -4.46 7.04
C ASN A 127 -13.76 -5.52 7.36
N VAL A 128 -12.95 -5.87 6.36
CA VAL A 128 -11.82 -6.78 6.52
C VAL A 128 -10.61 -5.94 6.85
N TYR A 129 -9.93 -6.30 7.94
CA TYR A 129 -8.75 -5.59 8.38
C TYR A 129 -7.55 -5.91 7.49
N VAL A 130 -6.98 -4.90 6.84
CA VAL A 130 -5.87 -5.04 5.90
C VAL A 130 -4.55 -4.95 6.65
N HIS A 131 -3.89 -6.09 6.86
CA HIS A 131 -2.56 -6.15 7.48
C HIS A 131 -1.43 -6.38 6.46
N GLY A 132 -1.71 -6.22 5.17
CA GLY A 132 -0.72 -6.32 4.10
C GLY A 132 0.38 -5.27 4.25
N LYS A 133 1.57 -5.58 3.71
CA LYS A 133 2.66 -4.63 3.44
C LYS A 133 3.31 -5.03 2.11
N LEU A 134 2.65 -4.67 1.03
CA LEU A 134 3.11 -4.98 -0.32
C LEU A 134 2.86 -3.84 -1.28
N MET A 135 3.63 -3.84 -2.36
CA MET A 135 3.45 -2.94 -3.49
C MET A 135 3.79 -3.69 -4.78
N VAL A 136 3.03 -3.43 -5.83
CA VAL A 136 3.28 -3.94 -7.19
C VAL A 136 3.33 -2.76 -8.15
N ILE A 137 4.38 -2.67 -8.94
CA ILE A 137 4.61 -1.59 -9.91
C ILE A 137 4.74 -2.18 -11.31
N ASP A 138 3.93 -1.67 -12.24
CA ASP A 138 4.00 -1.90 -13.69
C ASP A 138 4.06 -3.38 -14.14
N ASP A 139 3.56 -4.32 -13.33
CA ASP A 139 3.75 -5.76 -13.55
C ASP A 139 5.24 -6.16 -13.71
N ALA A 140 6.17 -5.37 -13.17
CA ALA A 140 7.62 -5.55 -13.34
C ALA A 140 8.38 -5.69 -12.02
N TRP A 141 7.89 -5.03 -10.97
CA TRP A 141 8.48 -5.08 -9.63
C TRP A 141 7.41 -5.27 -8.57
N ALA A 142 7.73 -6.04 -7.54
CA ALA A 142 6.90 -6.16 -6.35
C ALA A 142 7.75 -6.19 -5.09
N THR A 143 7.18 -5.78 -3.96
CA THR A 143 7.75 -6.00 -2.63
C THR A 143 6.69 -6.58 -1.71
N ILE A 144 7.11 -7.47 -0.81
CA ILE A 144 6.28 -8.03 0.26
C ILE A 144 7.13 -8.09 1.52
N GLY A 145 6.59 -7.72 2.68
CA GLY A 145 7.33 -7.87 3.94
C GLY A 145 6.58 -7.39 5.16
N SER A 146 7.32 -6.86 6.13
CA SER A 146 6.78 -6.35 7.40
C SER A 146 6.62 -4.81 7.42
N CYS A 147 7.30 -4.09 6.52
CA CYS A 147 7.44 -2.64 6.62
C CYS A 147 6.16 -1.89 6.21
N ASN A 148 5.50 -1.26 7.19
CA ASN A 148 4.41 -0.33 6.93
C ASN A 148 4.94 1.00 6.36
N LEU A 149 4.07 1.79 5.71
CA LEU A 149 4.44 3.09 5.13
C LEU A 149 4.41 4.27 6.14
N HIS A 150 4.31 4.01 7.46
CA HIS A 150 4.39 5.03 8.51
C HIS A 150 5.82 5.22 9.04
N ALA A 151 6.06 6.34 9.74
CA ALA A 151 7.39 6.75 10.19
C ALA A 151 8.08 5.72 11.11
N GLY A 152 7.31 5.00 11.93
CA GLY A 152 7.83 3.96 12.82
C GLY A 152 8.53 2.85 12.03
N SER A 153 7.85 2.21 11.09
CA SER A 153 8.47 1.17 10.24
C SER A 153 9.55 1.71 9.29
N LEU A 154 9.41 2.94 8.79
CA LEU A 154 10.37 3.49 7.82
C LEU A 154 11.63 4.09 8.44
N MET A 155 11.64 4.39 9.74
CA MET A 155 12.75 5.09 10.41
C MET A 155 13.11 4.56 11.79
N GLY A 156 12.26 3.78 12.45
CA GLY A 156 12.41 3.43 13.87
C GLY A 156 12.40 1.94 14.21
N HIS A 157 11.70 1.11 13.44
CA HIS A 157 11.63 -0.34 13.67
C HIS A 157 12.60 -1.11 12.80
N THR A 158 13.00 -2.29 13.27
CA THR A 158 13.67 -3.28 12.43
C THR A 158 12.63 -3.95 11.55
N GLU A 159 12.76 -3.79 10.23
CA GLU A 159 11.83 -4.31 9.24
C GLU A 159 12.55 -5.09 8.16
N MET A 160 11.85 -6.00 7.50
CA MET A 160 12.39 -6.76 6.36
C MET A 160 11.35 -6.91 5.25
N ASN A 161 11.80 -6.66 4.02
CA ASN A 161 11.03 -6.92 2.81
C ASN A 161 11.81 -7.82 1.84
N ALA A 162 11.08 -8.58 1.04
CA ALA A 162 11.58 -9.24 -0.16
C ALA A 162 11.13 -8.43 -1.39
N ALA A 163 12.10 -7.87 -2.10
CA ALA A 163 11.90 -7.18 -3.37
C ALA A 163 12.11 -8.14 -4.55
N ILE A 164 11.17 -8.14 -5.48
CA ILE A 164 11.08 -9.11 -6.57
C ILE A 164 11.03 -8.32 -7.88
N TRP A 165 12.06 -8.49 -8.70
CA TRP A 165 12.15 -7.91 -10.03
C TRP A 165 11.93 -9.00 -11.08
N ASP A 166 10.68 -9.40 -11.24
CA ASP A 166 10.28 -10.47 -12.15
C ASP A 166 8.85 -10.19 -12.64
N ALA A 167 8.69 -10.09 -13.96
CA ALA A 167 7.41 -9.68 -14.53
C ALA A 167 6.32 -10.74 -14.38
N ALA A 168 6.68 -12.03 -14.42
CA ALA A 168 5.71 -13.10 -14.25
C ALA A 168 5.19 -13.15 -12.80
N VAL A 169 6.09 -12.96 -11.83
CA VAL A 169 5.72 -12.92 -10.40
C VAL A 169 4.90 -11.67 -10.08
N ALA A 170 5.36 -10.48 -10.49
CA ALA A 170 4.66 -9.23 -10.22
C ALA A 170 3.25 -9.21 -10.84
N ARG A 171 3.13 -9.62 -12.12
CA ARG A 171 1.83 -9.76 -12.79
C ARG A 171 0.95 -10.80 -12.12
N GLY A 172 1.50 -11.97 -11.81
CA GLY A 172 0.76 -13.05 -11.14
C GLY A 172 0.17 -12.59 -9.81
N LEU A 173 0.95 -11.86 -9.02
CA LEU A 173 0.52 -11.27 -7.76
C LEU A 173 -0.61 -10.25 -7.97
N ARG A 174 -0.45 -9.28 -8.88
CA ARG A 174 -1.52 -8.31 -9.20
C ARG A 174 -2.81 -9.02 -9.60
N VAL A 175 -2.74 -9.99 -10.50
CA VAL A 175 -3.92 -10.69 -11.03
C VAL A 175 -4.64 -11.46 -9.92
N ALA A 176 -3.91 -12.16 -9.05
CA ALA A 176 -4.48 -12.90 -7.93
C ALA A 176 -5.20 -11.96 -6.94
N LEU A 177 -4.53 -10.89 -6.50
CA LEU A 177 -5.09 -9.93 -5.54
C LEU A 177 -6.32 -9.20 -6.11
N LEU A 178 -6.25 -8.74 -7.35
CA LEU A 178 -7.38 -8.08 -8.01
C LEU A 178 -8.55 -9.03 -8.22
N ALA A 179 -8.30 -10.30 -8.55
CA ALA A 179 -9.36 -11.29 -8.72
C ALA A 179 -10.11 -11.53 -7.40
N GLU A 180 -9.39 -11.61 -6.28
CA GLU A 180 -9.97 -11.70 -4.94
C GLU A 180 -10.80 -10.46 -4.61
N HIS A 181 -10.23 -9.27 -4.75
CA HIS A 181 -10.87 -8.02 -4.33
C HIS A 181 -12.07 -7.63 -5.18
N LEU A 182 -12.02 -7.92 -6.48
CA LEU A 182 -13.03 -7.48 -7.45
C LEU A 182 -14.00 -8.59 -7.85
N ALA A 183 -13.75 -9.84 -7.44
CA ALA A 183 -14.45 -11.03 -7.92
C ALA A 183 -14.53 -11.07 -9.46
N LYS A 184 -13.41 -10.74 -10.12
CA LYS A 184 -13.34 -10.59 -11.58
C LYS A 184 -11.92 -10.88 -12.08
N ASP A 185 -11.81 -11.68 -13.14
CA ASP A 185 -10.53 -11.88 -13.81
C ASP A 185 -10.02 -10.58 -14.44
N THR A 186 -8.74 -10.27 -14.19
CA THR A 186 -8.01 -9.13 -14.75
C THR A 186 -6.74 -9.54 -15.46
N GLY A 187 -6.53 -10.85 -15.68
CA GLY A 187 -5.32 -11.41 -16.29
C GLY A 187 -5.10 -11.01 -17.73
N HIS A 188 -6.18 -10.64 -18.44
CA HIS A 188 -6.14 -10.13 -19.81
C HIS A 188 -5.85 -8.62 -19.91
N LEU A 189 -5.83 -7.89 -18.79
CA LEU A 189 -5.59 -6.44 -18.75
C LEU A 189 -4.13 -6.12 -18.45
N ASP A 190 -3.62 -5.05 -19.05
CA ASP A 190 -2.40 -4.39 -18.59
C ASP A 190 -2.59 -3.76 -17.20
N ALA A 191 -1.49 -3.40 -16.54
CA ALA A 191 -1.50 -2.94 -15.16
C ALA A 191 -2.34 -1.66 -14.97
N ALA A 192 -2.22 -0.68 -15.88
CA ALA A 192 -2.98 0.57 -15.81
C ALA A 192 -4.48 0.35 -15.99
N SER A 193 -4.88 -0.42 -16.99
CA SER A 193 -6.28 -0.75 -17.29
C SER A 193 -6.90 -1.58 -16.16
N ALA A 194 -6.14 -2.48 -15.54
CA ALA A 194 -6.58 -3.23 -14.37
C ALA A 194 -6.83 -2.33 -13.15
N LEU A 195 -5.93 -1.38 -12.85
CA LEU A 195 -6.15 -0.42 -11.75
C LEU A 195 -7.27 0.56 -12.06
N ARG A 196 -7.44 1.01 -13.31
CA ARG A 196 -8.59 1.83 -13.70
C ARG A 196 -9.91 1.09 -13.45
N LEU A 197 -10.00 -0.19 -13.82
CA LEU A 197 -11.16 -1.03 -13.53
C LEU A 197 -11.38 -1.19 -12.02
N TYR A 198 -10.29 -1.37 -11.25
CA TYR A 198 -10.35 -1.43 -9.79
C TYR A 198 -11.02 -0.17 -9.24
N ARG A 199 -10.52 1.03 -9.60
CA ARG A 199 -11.04 2.32 -9.11
C ARG A 199 -12.52 2.50 -9.44
N GLN A 200 -12.94 2.12 -10.65
CA GLN A 200 -14.34 2.17 -11.07
C GLN A 200 -15.24 1.27 -10.22
N ILE A 201 -14.84 0.01 -10.00
CA ILE A 201 -15.60 -0.93 -9.18
C ILE A 201 -15.65 -0.46 -7.72
N ALA A 202 -14.52 -0.04 -7.16
CA ALA A 202 -14.45 0.44 -5.79
C ALA A 202 -15.34 1.68 -5.58
N PHE A 203 -15.37 2.61 -6.53
CA PHE A 203 -16.24 3.78 -6.47
C PHE A 203 -17.72 3.40 -6.52
N HIS A 204 -18.11 2.52 -7.46
CA HIS A 204 -19.48 2.03 -7.56
C HIS A 204 -19.93 1.30 -6.29
N ASN A 205 -19.05 0.50 -5.72
CA ASN A 205 -19.30 -0.22 -4.46
C ASN A 205 -19.43 0.75 -3.28
N ARG A 206 -18.68 1.86 -3.25
CA ARG A 206 -18.88 2.94 -2.27
C ARG A 206 -20.28 3.55 -2.39
N CYS A 207 -20.73 3.89 -3.60
CA CYS A 207 -22.08 4.44 -3.80
C CYS A 207 -23.18 3.49 -3.29
N ARG A 208 -23.05 2.18 -3.54
CA ARG A 208 -23.97 1.17 -3.02
C ARG A 208 -23.95 1.08 -1.49
N ARG A 209 -22.75 1.08 -0.91
CA ARG A 209 -22.56 1.11 0.54
C ARG A 209 -23.23 2.31 1.19
N ASP A 210 -23.03 3.49 0.62
CA ASP A 210 -23.62 4.75 1.11
C ASP A 210 -25.15 4.74 0.99
N ALA A 211 -25.70 4.00 0.02
CA ALA A 211 -27.14 3.76 -0.13
C ALA A 211 -27.70 2.66 0.80
N GLY A 212 -26.86 2.04 1.65
CA GLY A 212 -27.26 0.94 2.53
C GLY A 212 -27.45 -0.41 1.83
N GLU A 213 -27.05 -0.52 0.55
CA GLU A 213 -27.10 -1.78 -0.18
C GLU A 213 -25.92 -2.67 0.24
N ALA A 214 -26.18 -3.91 0.66
CA ALA A 214 -25.12 -4.88 0.94
C ALA A 214 -24.72 -5.69 -0.32
N ASP A 215 -25.49 -5.61 -1.40
CA ASP A 215 -25.30 -6.42 -2.60
C ASP A 215 -24.48 -5.73 -3.69
N TRP A 216 -23.18 -5.63 -3.43
CA TRP A 216 -22.21 -5.20 -4.44
C TRP A 216 -21.20 -6.30 -4.77
N ARG A 217 -20.49 -6.16 -5.89
CA ARG A 217 -19.55 -7.17 -6.38
C ARG A 217 -18.23 -7.12 -5.62
N GLY A 218 -17.69 -8.28 -5.25
CA GLY A 218 -16.37 -8.37 -4.64
C GLY A 218 -16.33 -7.76 -3.23
N LEU A 219 -15.12 -7.39 -2.82
CA LEU A 219 -14.79 -6.91 -1.48
C LEU A 219 -14.53 -5.40 -1.45
N ALA A 220 -13.90 -4.87 -2.51
CA ALA A 220 -13.34 -3.53 -2.50
C ALA A 220 -14.39 -2.42 -2.57
N PHE A 221 -14.19 -1.33 -1.83
CA PHE A 221 -14.95 -0.08 -1.95
C PHE A 221 -14.03 1.12 -1.68
N SER A 222 -14.29 2.25 -2.33
CA SER A 222 -13.47 3.45 -2.14
C SER A 222 -13.70 4.07 -0.76
N LEU A 223 -12.63 4.60 -0.19
CA LEU A 223 -12.63 5.44 1.02
C LEU A 223 -12.42 6.90 0.60
N ASP A 224 -12.83 7.84 1.43
CA ASP A 224 -12.52 9.26 1.24
C ASP A 224 -11.20 9.59 1.96
N PRO A 225 -10.12 9.93 1.22
CA PRO A 225 -8.83 10.25 1.84
C PRO A 225 -8.89 11.48 2.75
N ALA A 226 -9.77 12.45 2.48
CA ALA A 226 -9.92 13.65 3.30
C ALA A 226 -10.57 13.33 4.66
N THR A 227 -11.36 12.27 4.74
CA THR A 227 -12.03 11.84 5.98
C THR A 227 -11.46 10.58 6.59
N TYR A 228 -10.36 10.06 6.07
CA TYR A 228 -9.76 8.84 6.58
C TYR A 228 -9.30 9.00 8.03
N ALA A 229 -9.62 8.01 8.86
CA ALA A 229 -9.33 7.95 10.29
C ALA A 229 -9.95 9.08 11.16
N MET A 230 -10.92 9.85 10.64
CA MET A 230 -11.69 10.81 11.45
C MET A 230 -12.62 10.11 12.46
#